data_AF-A0A6A3V2E8-F1
#
_entry.id   AF-A0A6A3V2E8-F1
#
_cell.length_a   1.000
_cell.length_b   1.000
_cell.length_c   1.000
_cell.angle_alpha   90.00
_cell.angle_beta   90.00
_cell.angle_gamma   90.00
#
_symmetry.space_group_name_H-M   'P 1'
#
loop_
_entity.id
_entity.type
_entity.pdbx_description
1 polymer ?
#
loop_
_entity_poly.entity_id
_entity_poly.type
_entity_poly.pdbx_seq_one_letter_code
_entity_poly.pdbx_strand_id
1 'polypeptide(L)'
;MARTHKTAHIKAQMAERARQEEEARRKVVSARTRSQRSQALQDARDSRASQFGPHATTEGAASTGDDADEEEDEKEVEEEEEVVEE
;
A
#
# COMPACT_ATOMS: atom_id res chain seq x y z
N MET A 1 -13.60 24.59 -16.20
CA MET A 1 -13.71 23.39 -15.33
C MET A 1 -12.83 22.20 -15.79
N ALA A 2 -11.65 22.42 -16.39
CA ALA A 2 -10.81 21.31 -16.89
C ALA A 2 -9.87 20.70 -15.82
N ARG A 3 -9.61 21.41 -14.71
CA ARG A 3 -8.68 20.96 -13.67
C ARG A 3 -9.23 19.80 -12.82
N THR A 4 -10.53 19.74 -12.60
CA THR A 4 -11.18 18.72 -11.75
C THR A 4 -11.07 17.32 -12.35
N HIS A 5 -11.27 17.17 -13.66
CA HIS A 5 -11.16 15.89 -14.37
C HIS A 5 -9.73 15.32 -14.34
N LYS A 6 -8.72 16.17 -14.55
CA LYS A 6 -7.32 15.76 -14.46
C LYS A 6 -6.95 15.29 -13.06
N THR A 7 -7.36 16.03 -12.02
CA THR A 7 -7.12 15.64 -10.63
C THR A 7 -7.83 14.35 -10.26
N ALA A 8 -9.09 14.16 -10.69
CA ALA A 8 -9.84 12.93 -10.47
C ALA A 8 -9.16 11.73 -11.14
N HIS A 9 -8.69 11.88 -12.37
CA HIS A 9 -7.98 10.83 -13.09
C HIS A 9 -6.67 10.44 -12.41
N ILE A 10 -5.88 11.42 -11.95
CA ILE A 10 -4.64 11.15 -11.20
C ILE A 10 -4.95 10.42 -9.88
N LYS A 11 -5.97 10.87 -9.14
CA LYS A 11 -6.39 10.19 -7.90
C LYS A 11 -6.86 8.76 -8.15
N ALA A 12 -7.63 8.52 -9.21
CA ALA A 12 -8.06 7.19 -9.60
C ALA A 12 -6.86 6.28 -9.93
N GLN A 13 -5.89 6.79 -10.71
CA GLN A 13 -4.66 6.04 -10.98
C GLN A 13 -3.87 5.73 -9.70
N MET A 14 -3.79 6.67 -8.76
CA MET A 14 -3.09 6.44 -7.48
C MET A 14 -3.81 5.38 -6.64
N ALA A 15 -5.14 5.42 -6.56
CA ALA A 15 -5.93 4.44 -5.84
C ALA A 15 -5.82 3.04 -6.46
N GLU A 16 -5.83 2.94 -7.79
CA GLU A 16 -5.65 1.68 -8.50
C GLU A 16 -4.26 1.09 -8.25
N ARG A 17 -3.20 1.92 -8.24
CA ARG A 17 -1.84 1.49 -7.89
C ARG A 17 -1.75 0.96 -6.47
N ALA A 18 -2.36 1.64 -5.51
CA ALA A 18 -2.39 1.19 -4.12
C ALA A 18 -3.02 -0.20 -3.99
N ARG A 19 -4.12 -0.47 -4.73
CA ARG A 19 -4.75 -1.79 -4.77
C ARG A 19 -3.84 -2.86 -5.38
N GLN A 20 -3.17 -2.55 -6.49
CA GLN A 20 -2.24 -3.49 -7.14
C GLN A 20 -1.06 -3.85 -6.23
N GLU A 21 -0.51 -2.87 -5.52
CA GLU A 21 0.56 -3.10 -4.56
C GLU A 21 0.09 -3.97 -3.37
N GLU A 22 -1.10 -3.70 -2.84
CA GLU A 22 -1.68 -4.51 -1.78
C GLU A 22 -1.96 -5.94 -2.23
N GLU A 23 -2.49 -6.13 -3.44
CA GLU A 23 -2.71 -7.47 -4.02
C GLU A 23 -1.40 -8.24 -4.18
N ALA A 24 -0.34 -7.57 -4.67
CA ALA A 24 0.98 -8.17 -4.77
C ALA A 24 1.53 -8.58 -3.39
N ARG A 25 1.35 -7.74 -2.36
CA ARG A 25 1.71 -8.08 -0.97
C ARG A 25 0.91 -9.29 -0.47
N ARG A 26 -0.40 -9.32 -0.69
CA ARG A 26 -1.27 -10.47 -0.33
C ARG A 26 -0.82 -11.75 -1.03
N LYS A 27 -0.43 -11.70 -2.31
CA LYS A 27 0.12 -12.86 -3.04
C LYS A 27 1.40 -13.39 -2.40
N VAL A 28 2.33 -12.50 -2.04
CA VAL A 28 3.58 -12.86 -1.36
C VAL A 28 3.30 -13.51 0.01
N VAL A 29 2.38 -12.95 0.79
CA VAL A 29 2.00 -13.46 2.13
C VAL A 29 1.30 -14.82 2.02
N SER A 30 0.39 -14.99 1.05
CA SER A 30 -0.35 -16.24 0.85
C SER A 30 0.48 -17.38 0.26
N ALA A 31 1.69 -17.11 -0.24
CA ALA A 31 2.55 -18.10 -0.86
C ALA A 31 3.05 -19.14 0.15
N ARG A 32 2.77 -20.42 -0.13
CA ARG A 32 3.08 -21.55 0.76
C ARG A 32 4.48 -22.11 0.54
N THR A 33 5.02 -21.97 -0.67
CA THR A 33 6.37 -22.47 -1.00
C THR A 33 7.32 -21.33 -1.30
N ARG A 34 8.63 -21.59 -1.10
CA ARG A 34 9.68 -20.64 -1.45
C ARG A 34 9.64 -20.24 -2.92
N SER A 35 9.37 -21.19 -3.82
CA SER A 35 9.27 -20.93 -5.26
C SER A 35 8.10 -19.99 -5.60
N GLN A 36 6.92 -20.21 -5.01
CA GLN A 36 5.78 -19.32 -5.19
C GLN A 36 6.06 -17.90 -4.68
N ARG A 37 6.73 -17.80 -3.52
CA ARG A 37 7.12 -16.50 -2.96
C ARG A 37 8.10 -15.77 -3.86
N SER A 38 9.12 -16.48 -4.39
CA SER A 38 10.07 -15.91 -5.34
C SER A 38 9.38 -15.40 -6.61
N GLN A 39 8.41 -16.15 -7.13
CA GLN A 39 7.64 -15.74 -8.31
C GLN A 39 6.81 -14.48 -8.00
N ALA A 40 6.05 -14.48 -6.90
CA ALA A 40 5.23 -13.32 -6.53
C ALA A 40 6.07 -12.04 -6.32
N LEU A 41 7.28 -12.19 -5.77
CA LEU A 41 8.22 -11.07 -5.63
C LEU A 41 8.78 -10.59 -6.98
N GLN A 42 8.99 -11.48 -7.94
CA GLN A 42 9.39 -11.13 -9.30
C GLN A 42 8.26 -10.41 -10.05
N ASP A 43 7.05 -10.95 -10.00
CA ASP A 43 5.86 -10.36 -10.64
C ASP A 43 5.61 -8.93 -10.13
N ALA A 44 5.81 -8.69 -8.82
CA ALA A 44 5.71 -7.35 -8.23
C ALA A 44 6.79 -6.39 -8.74
N ARG A 45 8.02 -6.87 -8.96
CA ARG A 45 9.13 -6.09 -9.51
C ARG A 45 8.92 -5.77 -10.98
N ASP A 46 8.49 -6.75 -11.77
CA ASP A 46 8.27 -6.60 -13.21
C ASP A 46 7.12 -5.63 -13.50
N SER A 47 6.02 -5.74 -12.75
CA SER A 47 4.89 -4.82 -12.84
C SER A 47 5.33 -3.37 -12.57
N ARG A 48 6.25 -3.19 -11.61
CA ARG A 48 6.81 -1.89 -11.25
C ARG A 48 7.81 -1.37 -12.28
N ALA A 49 8.67 -2.25 -12.81
CA ALA A 49 9.62 -1.91 -13.86
C ALA A 49 8.92 -1.51 -15.16
N SER A 50 7.79 -2.15 -15.50
CA SER A 50 6.95 -1.75 -16.62
C SER A 50 6.39 -0.32 -16.45
N GLN A 51 6.06 0.06 -15.22
CA GLN A 51 5.44 1.35 -14.93
C GLN A 51 6.43 2.52 -14.75
N PHE A 52 7.59 2.27 -14.12
CA PHE A 52 8.53 3.32 -13.69
C PHE A 52 9.94 3.16 -14.29
N GLY A 53 10.16 2.10 -15.07
CA GLY A 53 11.48 1.74 -15.61
C GLY A 53 12.30 0.85 -14.67
N PRO A 54 13.42 0.30 -15.16
CA PRO A 54 14.21 -0.72 -14.46
C PRO A 54 14.87 -0.25 -13.15
N HIS A 55 14.89 1.07 -12.90
CA HIS A 55 15.50 1.67 -11.70
C HIS A 55 14.49 2.04 -10.62
N ALA A 56 13.23 1.61 -10.78
CA ALA A 56 12.20 1.91 -9.80
C ALA A 56 12.48 1.18 -8.48
N THR A 57 13.02 1.89 -7.49
CA THR A 57 13.24 1.42 -6.11
C THR A 57 12.05 1.73 -5.23
N THR A 58 11.65 0.79 -4.37
CA THR A 58 10.60 1.06 -3.38
C THR A 58 11.26 1.84 -2.25
N GLU A 59 10.62 2.91 -1.75
CA GLU A 59 11.17 3.74 -0.66
C GLU A 59 11.37 2.97 0.66
N GLY A 60 11.01 1.69 0.73
CA GLY A 60 11.29 0.79 1.85
C GLY A 60 12.33 -0.31 1.58
N ALA A 61 12.86 -0.47 0.36
CA ALA A 61 13.82 -1.55 0.06
C ALA A 61 15.23 -1.30 0.64
N ALA A 62 15.51 -0.09 1.13
CA ALA A 62 16.80 0.27 1.72
C ALA A 62 16.87 0.09 3.25
N SER A 63 15.78 -0.32 3.92
CA SER A 63 15.81 -0.59 5.37
C SER A 63 16.04 -2.09 5.63
N THR A 64 17.31 -2.51 5.53
CA THR A 64 17.76 -3.75 6.17
C THR A 64 18.27 -3.37 7.55
N GLY A 65 17.39 -3.24 8.53
CA GLY A 65 17.77 -2.82 9.88
C GLY A 65 16.66 -3.06 10.88
N ASP A 66 16.74 -4.21 11.52
CA ASP A 66 16.32 -4.50 12.90
C ASP A 66 14.82 -4.42 13.25
N ASP A 67 14.34 -5.55 13.79
CA ASP A 67 13.10 -5.70 14.55
C ASP A 67 12.83 -4.52 15.50
N ALA A 68 11.67 -3.86 15.34
CA ALA A 68 10.98 -3.18 16.42
C ALA A 68 9.47 -3.32 16.18
N ASP A 69 8.94 -4.41 16.71
CA ASP A 69 7.56 -4.58 17.15
C ASP A 69 7.22 -3.46 18.15
N GLU A 70 6.57 -2.39 17.68
CA GLU A 70 5.79 -1.50 18.53
C GLU A 70 4.35 -1.50 18.00
N GLU A 71 3.58 -2.47 18.49
CA GLU A 71 2.12 -2.41 18.57
C GLU A 71 1.73 -1.13 19.33
N GLU A 72 1.45 -0.02 18.64
CA GLU A 72 0.73 1.11 19.23
C GLU A 72 -0.77 1.00 18.90
N ASP A 73 -1.40 0.16 19.73
CA ASP A 73 -2.67 0.36 20.43
C ASP A 73 -3.72 1.25 19.72
N GLU A 74 -4.74 0.57 19.22
CA GLU A 74 -6.03 1.11 18.83
C GLU A 74 -6.60 2.00 19.95
N LYS A 75 -6.78 3.30 19.69
CA LYS A 75 -7.74 4.11 20.45
C LYS A 75 -8.74 4.76 19.52
N GLU A 76 -9.86 4.06 19.36
CA GLU A 76 -11.17 4.67 19.07
C GLU A 76 -11.41 5.77 20.12
N VAL A 77 -11.43 7.02 19.67
CA VAL A 77 -12.07 8.11 20.40
C VAL A 77 -13.46 8.27 19.78
N GLU A 78 -14.41 7.51 20.31
CA GLU A 78 -15.80 7.96 20.35
C GLU A 78 -15.87 9.03 21.46
N GLU A 79 -15.95 10.30 21.09
CA GLU A 79 -16.55 11.30 21.98
C GLU A 79 -17.96 11.58 21.49
N GLU A 80 -18.88 11.25 22.39
CA GLU A 80 -20.32 11.24 22.26
C GLU A 80 -20.88 12.65 22.03
N GLU A 81 -21.81 12.77 21.08
CA GLU A 81 -22.84 13.81 21.16
C GLU A 81 -23.79 13.44 22.31
N GLU A 82 -23.82 14.24 23.38
CA GLU A 82 -25.03 14.33 24.21
C GLU A 82 -25.42 15.80 24.44
N VAL A 83 -26.55 16.14 23.82
CA VAL A 83 -27.33 17.35 24.01
C VAL A 83 -28.22 17.14 25.23
N VAL A 84 -28.14 17.98 26.27
CA VAL A 84 -29.25 18.20 27.20
C VAL A 84 -29.30 19.68 27.64
N GLU A 85 -30.44 20.30 27.37
CA GLU A 85 -30.86 21.64 27.81
C GLU A 85 -31.12 21.70 29.32
N GLU A 86 -30.85 22.86 29.93
CA GLU A 86 -31.71 23.43 30.98
C GLU A 86 -31.78 24.96 30.87
#